data_AF-A0AAN6P6A7-F1
#
_entry.id   AF-A0AAN6P6A7-F1
#
_cell.length_a   1.000
_cell.length_b   1.000
_cell.length_c   1.000
_cell.angle_alpha   90.00
_cell.angle_beta   90.00
_cell.angle_gamma   90.00
#
_symmetry.space_group_name_H-M   'P 1'
#
loop_
_entity.id
_entity.type
_entity.pdbx_description
1 polymer ?
#
loop_
_entity_poly.entity_id
_entity_poly.type
_entity_poly.pdbx_seq_one_letter_code
_entity_poly.pdbx_strand_id
1 'polypeptide(L)' 'SGLNVIHITGTKGKGSIAAFTDSLIHTYFHRLSRPVKVGLYISPYLITERERIRINFEPLSEEIFAGYFFDV' A
#
# COMPACT_ATOMS: atom_id res chain seq x y z
N SER A 1 -0.20 10.76 -17.03
CA SER A 1 0.58 11.09 -15.82
C SER A 1 0.92 9.78 -15.11
N GLY A 2 2.17 9.56 -14.72
CA GLY A 2 2.60 8.33 -14.05
C GLY A 2 2.38 8.37 -12.54
N LEU A 3 2.44 7.20 -11.89
CA LEU A 3 2.48 7.11 -10.43
C LEU A 3 3.88 7.50 -9.92
N ASN A 4 3.93 8.18 -8.77
CA ASN A 4 5.18 8.32 -8.00
C ASN A 4 5.40 7.02 -7.23
N VAL A 5 6.48 6.29 -7.54
CA VAL A 5 6.71 4.94 -7.01
C VAL A 5 7.95 4.89 -6.14
N ILE A 6 7.81 4.29 -4.95
CA ILE A 6 8.92 3.87 -4.11
C ILE A 6 8.98 2.34 -4.19
N HIS A 7 10.05 1.81 -4.81
CA HIS A 7 10.26 0.38 -4.91
C HIS A 7 11.23 -0.10 -3.82
N ILE A 8 10.79 -1.05 -2.99
CA ILE A 8 11.57 -1.56 -1.85
C ILE A 8 12.02 -2.98 -2.15
N THR A 9 13.34 -3.16 -2.27
CA THR A 9 14.01 -4.45 -2.50
C THR A 9 14.86 -4.86 -1.30
N GLY A 10 15.30 -6.11 -1.24
CA GLY A 10 16.17 -6.63 -0.19
C GLY A 10 15.78 -8.02 0.31
N THR A 11 16.61 -8.63 1.14
CA THR A 11 16.38 -9.99 1.65
C THR A 11 15.47 -10.01 2.88
N LYS A 12 15.60 -9.02 3.77
CA LYS A 12 14.85 -8.91 5.03
C LYS A 12 14.26 -7.51 5.21
N GLY A 13 13.22 -7.39 6.02
CA GLY A 13 12.67 -6.10 6.45
C GLY A 13 11.85 -5.32 5.43
N LYS A 14 11.70 -5.78 4.18
CA LYS A 14 10.96 -5.08 3.11
C LYS A 14 9.55 -4.66 3.53
N GLY A 15 8.76 -5.59 4.08
CA GLY A 15 7.39 -5.30 4.52
C GLY A 15 7.33 -4.25 5.64
N SER A 16 8.24 -4.35 6.61
CA SER A 16 8.34 -3.37 7.71
C SER A 16 8.77 -1.98 7.21
N ILE A 17 9.74 -1.91 6.29
CA ILE A 17 10.16 -0.64 5.68
C ILE A 17 9.01 -0.06 4.86
N ALA A 18 8.30 -0.87 4.08
CA ALA A 18 7.17 -0.41 3.28
C ALA A 18 6.04 0.16 4.15
N ALA A 19 5.68 -0.52 5.24
CA ALA A 19 4.70 -0.02 6.20
C ALA A 19 5.16 1.26 6.92
N PHE A 20 6.45 1.35 7.26
CA PHE A 20 7.01 2.55 7.88
C PHE A 20 7.02 3.74 6.91
N THR A 21 7.40 3.52 5.65
CA THR A 21 7.36 4.53 4.59
C THR A 21 5.93 5.03 4.35
N ASP A 22 4.95 4.14 4.29
CA ASP A 22 3.53 4.49 4.15
C ASP A 22 3.06 5.41 5.30
N SER A 23 3.37 5.03 6.55
CA SER A 23 3.10 5.83 7.75
C SER A 23 3.76 7.21 7.72
N LEU A 24 5.04 7.27 7.31
CA LEU A 24 5.79 8.52 7.23
C LEU A 24 5.20 9.48 6.20
N ILE A 25 4.86 8.99 5.01
CA ILE A 25 4.26 9.80 3.93
C ILE A 25 2.92 10.37 4.41
N HIS A 26 2.03 9.52 4.91
CA HIS A 26 0.74 9.97 5.44
C HIS A 26 0.91 11.02 6.53
N THR A 27 1.78 10.78 7.52
CA THR A 27 2.03 11.70 8.62
C THR A 27 2.58 13.04 8.13
N TYR A 28 3.55 13.02 7.21
CA TYR A 28 4.17 14.23 6.68
C TYR A 28 3.16 15.10 5.93
N PHE A 29 2.41 14.51 5.00
CA PHE A 29 1.43 15.22 4.19
C PHE A 29 0.22 15.68 5.01
N HIS A 30 -0.19 14.90 6.02
CA HIS A 30 -1.19 15.33 6.98
C HIS A 30 -0.74 16.57 7.77
N ARG A 31 0.51 16.60 8.28
CA ARG A 31 1.06 17.77 8.99
C ARG A 31 1.12 19.03 8.14
N LEU A 32 1.27 18.88 6.82
CA LEU A 32 1.23 19.99 5.87
C LEU A 32 -0.18 20.44 5.48
N SER A 33 -1.24 19.85 6.07
CA SER A 33 -2.63 20.06 5.65
C SER A 33 -2.86 19.78 4.15
N ARG A 34 -2.10 18.82 3.60
CA ARG A 34 -2.12 18.43 2.18
C ARG A 34 -2.17 16.91 2.07
N PRO A 35 -3.26 16.24 2.52
CA PRO A 35 -3.34 14.80 2.49
C PRO A 35 -3.13 14.26 1.07
N VAL A 36 -2.41 13.15 0.98
CA VAL A 36 -2.10 12.47 -0.29
C VAL A 36 -2.68 11.07 -0.26
N LYS A 37 -3.14 10.59 -1.42
CA LYS A 37 -3.55 9.20 -1.59
C LYS A 37 -2.30 8.34 -1.74
N VAL A 38 -2.13 7.36 -0.85
CA VAL A 38 -1.01 6.41 -0.90
C VAL A 38 -1.53 5.01 -1.11
N GLY A 39 -0.85 4.27 -1.97
CA GLY A 39 -1.04 2.84 -2.15
C GLY A 39 0.15 2.07 -1.61
N LEU A 40 -0.10 1.00 -0.87
CA LEU A 40 0.91 0.09 -0.35
C LEU A 40 0.69 -1.30 -0.93
N TYR A 41 1.76 -1.88 -1.45
CA TYR A 41 1.80 -3.28 -1.86
C TYR A 41 2.87 -4.07 -1.10
N ILE A 42 2.47 -5.16 -0.43
CA ILE A 42 3.36 -6.04 0.34
C ILE A 42 3.05 -7.52 0.09
N SER A 43 4.04 -8.38 0.34
CA SER A 43 3.89 -9.85 0.25
C SER A 43 4.88 -10.57 1.19
N PRO A 44 4.53 -11.75 1.75
CA PRO A 44 3.24 -12.44 1.64
C PRO A 44 2.12 -11.74 2.45
N TYR A 45 0.89 -12.24 2.37
CA TYR A 45 -0.21 -11.88 3.29
C TYR A 45 -0.27 -12.85 4.49
N LEU A 46 -1.00 -12.47 5.55
CA LEU A 46 -1.14 -13.30 6.74
C LEU A 46 -2.50 -14.01 6.81
N ILE A 47 -3.61 -13.30 6.60
CA ILE A 47 -4.96 -13.88 6.73
C ILE A 47 -5.65 -13.89 5.36
N THR A 48 -5.65 -12.74 4.66
CA THR A 48 -6.35 -12.59 3.38
C THR A 48 -5.48 -11.98 2.29
N GLU A 49 -5.67 -12.40 1.04
CA GLU A 49 -4.96 -11.87 -0.14
C GLU A 49 -5.08 -10.33 -0.25
N ARG A 50 -6.20 -9.77 0.21
CA ARG A 50 -6.49 -8.33 0.19
C ARG A 50 -5.52 -7.52 1.06
N GLU A 51 -4.90 -8.14 2.07
CA GLU A 51 -3.88 -7.47 2.90
C GLU A 51 -2.66 -7.00 2.11
N ARG A 52 -2.41 -7.62 0.96
CA ARG A 52 -1.30 -7.26 0.08
C ARG A 52 -1.46 -5.88 -0.52
N ILE A 53 -2.69 -5.39 -0.70
CA ILE A 53 -2.97 -4.14 -1.40
C ILE A 53 -3.79 -3.24 -0.48
N ARG A 54 -3.19 -2.13 -0.06
CA ARG A 54 -3.85 -1.13 0.79
C ARG A 54 -3.87 0.23 0.12
N ILE A 55 -4.95 0.96 0.32
CA ILE A 55 -5.09 2.36 -0.08
C ILE A 55 -5.42 3.15 1.18
N ASN A 56 -4.56 4.10 1.55
CA ASN A 56 -4.69 4.88 2.79
C ASN A 56 -4.88 3.98 4.04
N PHE A 57 -3.97 3.02 4.23
CA PHE A 57 -3.98 2.00 5.30
C PHE A 57 -5.11 0.96 5.26
N GLU A 58 -6.13 1.14 4.45
CA GLU A 58 -7.24 0.18 4.35
C GLU A 58 -6.98 -0.84 3.25
N PRO A 59 -7.15 -2.16 3.53
CA PRO A 59 -7.21 -3.17 2.47
C PRO A 59 -8.28 -2.83 1.43
N LEU A 60 -8.11 -3.31 0.20
CA LEU A 60 -9.19 -3.23 -0.78
C LEU A 60 -10.45 -3.96 -0.25
N SER A 61 -11.63 -3.44 -0.62
CA SER A 61 -12.89 -4.15 -0.39
C SER A 61 -12.94 -5.43 -1.21
N GLU A 62 -13.77 -6.38 -0.81
CA GLU A 62 -13.93 -7.65 -1.50
C GLU A 62 -14.45 -7.44 -2.93
N GLU A 63 -15.36 -6.51 -3.12
CA GLU A 63 -15.97 -6.21 -4.42
C GLU A 63 -14.94 -5.65 -5.39
N ILE A 64 -14.12 -4.68 -4.95
CA ILE A 64 -13.06 -4.11 -5.78
C ILE A 64 -12.01 -5.18 -6.09
N PHE A 65 -11.57 -5.91 -5.07
CA PHE A 65 -10.57 -6.95 -5.25
C PHE A 65 -11.05 -8.01 -6.23
N ALA A 66 -12.24 -8.58 -6.03
CA ALA A 66 -12.82 -9.60 -6.90
C ALA A 66 -13.04 -9.10 -8.34
N GLY A 67 -13.40 -7.83 -8.51
CA GLY A 67 -13.60 -7.22 -9.83
C GLY A 67 -12.33 -7.20 -10.69
N TYR A 68 -11.15 -7.06 -10.08
CA TYR A 68 -9.86 -7.06 -10.80
C TYR A 68 -9.09 -8.37 -10.69
N PHE A 69 -9.44 -9.25 -9.76
CA PHE A 69 -8.65 -10.46 -9.49
C PHE A 69 -8.56 -11.41 -10.68
N PHE A 70 -9.61 -11.46 -11.51
CA PHE A 70 -9.68 -12.31 -12.70
C PHE A 70 -9.45 -11.53 -14.01
N ASP A 71 -9.16 -10.24 -13.92
CA ASP A 71 -8.88 -9.37 -15.07
C ASP A 71 -7.37 -9.44 -15.38
N VAL A 72 -7.01 -9.96 -16.56
CA VAL A 72 -5.62 -10.27 -16.97
C VAL A 72 -5.28 -9.64 -18.30
#